data_AF-A0A7L3E1H6-F1
#
_entry.id   AF-A0A7L3E1H6-F1
#
_cell.length_a   1.000
_cell.length_b   1.000
_cell.length_c   1.000
_cell.angle_alpha   90.00
_cell.angle_beta   90.00
_cell.angle_gamma   90.00
#
_symmetry.space_group_name_H-M   'P 1'
#
loop_
_entity.id
_entity.type
_entity.pdbx_description
1 polymer ?
#
loop_
_entity_poly.entity_id
_entity_poly.type
_entity_poly.pdbx_seq_one_letter_code
_entity_poly.pdbx_strand_id
1 'polypeptide(L)'
;VQLLLQMNPYHVDSLLQLSDVCRMQEDQEMARDLIERALYSLECAFHPVFSLTSGACRLDYRRPENRAFFLALFKHLMFLEKRGCPRTALEFCKLILSLDPENDPLCVLLLIDFLSLRAREYTFLTRLFQEWESHRNLSQLPNFAFSVPLAYFFLSQQEERPELERSQARERAARLIQLALIMFPSVLMPLLDHCSVQPDARVASHPFFGLNAQISQSPALNQLTSLYVGRTHSLWKDPAVMAWLEPHTHEVLRMVEAGDALVQEAEHKRKIRYQSAPRNIYRHIILSEMKEATAALPLEVTSQPVMGFDPLPPLDSIVSYTRPERTSHPSNESTLSLFFRSLLPNFNLQGDIRHDGDDEAGAAQDLNQGVNRLMAAMRDMLANIQFQEPPRDDNPEGDGDWD
;
A
#
# COMPACT_ATOMS: atom_id res chain seq x y z
N VAL A 1 -19.55 -0.07 -13.09
CA VAL A 1 -19.43 -0.45 -11.66
C VAL A 1 -20.71 -0.16 -10.87
N GLN A 2 -21.22 1.08 -10.86
CA GLN A 2 -22.44 1.44 -10.10
C GLN A 2 -23.68 0.60 -10.45
N LEU A 3 -23.97 0.39 -11.74
CA LEU A 3 -25.08 -0.48 -12.18
C LEU A 3 -24.96 -1.92 -11.65
N LEU A 4 -23.73 -2.45 -11.60
CA LEU A 4 -23.49 -3.80 -11.11
C LEU A 4 -23.67 -3.91 -9.60
N LEU A 5 -23.33 -2.86 -8.83
CA LEU A 5 -23.60 -2.78 -7.39
C LEU A 5 -25.08 -2.59 -7.07
N GLN A 6 -25.84 -1.89 -7.92
CA GLN A 6 -27.30 -1.83 -7.77
C GLN A 6 -27.94 -3.21 -7.90
N MET A 7 -27.44 -4.03 -8.83
CA MET A 7 -27.92 -5.40 -9.04
C MET A 7 -27.32 -6.43 -8.08
N ASN A 8 -26.05 -6.23 -7.67
CA ASN A 8 -25.28 -7.13 -6.80
C ASN A 8 -24.58 -6.33 -5.71
N PRO A 9 -25.30 -5.93 -4.64
CA PRO A 9 -24.77 -5.00 -3.65
C PRO A 9 -23.57 -5.50 -2.83
N TYR A 10 -23.33 -6.81 -2.85
CA TYR A 10 -22.24 -7.48 -2.11
C TYR A 10 -21.11 -8.00 -3.02
N HIS A 11 -21.04 -7.52 -4.27
CA HIS A 11 -19.96 -7.90 -5.18
C HIS A 11 -18.62 -7.22 -4.77
N VAL A 12 -17.75 -8.00 -4.13
CA VAL A 12 -16.52 -7.53 -3.46
C VAL A 12 -15.61 -6.71 -4.39
N ASP A 13 -15.29 -7.19 -5.58
CA ASP A 13 -14.37 -6.49 -6.50
C ASP A 13 -14.92 -5.11 -6.93
N SER A 14 -16.24 -4.98 -7.03
CA SER A 14 -16.89 -3.70 -7.34
C SER A 14 -16.90 -2.76 -6.15
N LEU A 15 -17.06 -3.28 -4.93
CA LEU A 15 -16.92 -2.50 -3.70
C LEU A 15 -15.49 -1.94 -3.57
N LEU A 16 -14.47 -2.78 -3.83
CA LEU A 16 -13.06 -2.35 -3.82
C LEU A 16 -12.78 -1.25 -4.85
N GLN A 17 -13.27 -1.40 -6.08
CA GLN A 17 -13.10 -0.38 -7.13
C GLN A 17 -13.86 0.90 -6.83
N LEU A 18 -15.11 0.80 -6.36
CA LEU A 18 -15.90 2.00 -6.06
C LEU A 18 -15.32 2.75 -4.86
N SER A 19 -14.76 2.04 -3.88
CA SER A 19 -14.03 2.66 -2.78
C SER A 19 -12.86 3.51 -3.27
N ASP A 20 -12.12 3.04 -4.29
CA ASP A 20 -11.04 3.83 -4.91
C ASP A 20 -11.59 5.08 -5.61
N VAL A 21 -12.71 4.96 -6.33
CA VAL A 21 -13.37 6.10 -6.98
C VAL A 21 -13.87 7.13 -5.96
N CYS A 22 -14.57 6.70 -4.90
CA CYS A 22 -15.04 7.59 -3.83
C CYS A 22 -13.85 8.29 -3.15
N ARG A 23 -12.75 7.56 -2.88
CA ARG A 23 -11.52 8.13 -2.31
C ARG A 23 -10.93 9.21 -3.23
N MET A 24 -10.89 8.98 -4.55
CA MET A 24 -10.41 9.96 -5.54
C MET A 24 -11.31 11.20 -5.63
N GLN A 25 -12.61 11.07 -5.31
CA GLN A 25 -13.57 12.17 -5.23
C GLN A 25 -13.58 12.85 -3.85
N GLU A 26 -12.60 12.53 -3.00
CA GLU A 26 -12.47 13.04 -1.62
C GLU A 26 -13.60 12.60 -0.66
N ASP A 27 -14.47 11.69 -1.08
CA ASP A 27 -15.50 11.08 -0.25
C ASP A 27 -14.92 9.89 0.55
N GLN A 28 -14.20 10.22 1.62
CA GLN A 28 -13.52 9.22 2.47
C GLN A 28 -14.50 8.36 3.28
N GLU A 29 -15.66 8.91 3.66
CA GLU A 29 -16.64 8.19 4.48
C GLU A 29 -17.28 7.07 3.65
N MET A 30 -17.79 7.39 2.47
CA MET A 30 -18.36 6.39 1.57
C MET A 30 -17.30 5.36 1.14
N ALA A 31 -16.07 5.82 0.86
CA ALA A 31 -14.98 4.92 0.49
C ALA A 31 -14.69 3.88 1.59
N ARG A 32 -14.72 4.29 2.85
CA ARG A 32 -14.54 3.40 4.01
C ARG A 32 -15.71 2.44 4.15
N ASP A 33 -16.93 2.93 4.10
CA ASP A 33 -18.14 2.12 4.29
C ASP A 33 -18.24 1.02 3.22
N LEU A 34 -17.79 1.30 1.99
CA LEU A 34 -17.67 0.29 0.93
C LEU A 34 -16.65 -0.81 1.25
N ILE A 35 -15.52 -0.49 1.89
CA ILE A 35 -14.53 -1.49 2.33
C ILE A 35 -15.06 -2.31 3.52
N GLU A 36 -15.71 -1.66 4.48
CA GLU A 36 -16.32 -2.36 5.62
C GLU A 36 -17.41 -3.32 5.13
N ARG A 37 -18.22 -2.91 4.15
CA ARG A 37 -19.19 -3.77 3.48
C ARG A 37 -18.53 -4.94 2.74
N ALA A 38 -17.39 -4.71 2.09
CA ALA A 38 -16.63 -5.77 1.42
C ALA A 38 -16.12 -6.80 2.44
N LEU A 39 -15.58 -6.36 3.57
CA LEU A 39 -15.15 -7.23 4.66
C LEU A 39 -16.31 -8.02 5.26
N TYR A 40 -17.43 -7.36 5.53
CA TYR A 40 -18.65 -8.01 6.03
C TYR A 40 -19.14 -9.12 5.07
N SER A 41 -19.13 -8.84 3.77
CA SER A 41 -19.53 -9.81 2.73
C SER A 41 -18.66 -11.06 2.76
N LEU A 42 -17.34 -10.88 2.95
CA LEU A 42 -16.38 -11.97 3.03
C LEU A 42 -16.51 -12.76 4.34
N GLU A 43 -16.72 -12.06 5.45
CA GLU A 43 -16.90 -12.67 6.77
C GLU A 43 -18.12 -13.59 6.82
N CYS A 44 -19.24 -13.16 6.21
CA CYS A 44 -20.45 -13.97 6.10
C CYS A 44 -20.25 -15.28 5.31
N ALA A 45 -19.20 -15.36 4.49
CA ALA A 45 -18.89 -16.53 3.68
C ALA A 45 -17.77 -17.41 4.26
N PHE A 46 -17.24 -17.07 5.45
CA PHE A 46 -16.19 -17.89 6.06
C PHE A 46 -16.67 -19.27 6.43
N HIS A 47 -15.81 -20.25 6.16
CA HIS A 47 -16.02 -21.60 6.65
C HIS A 47 -16.03 -21.58 8.20
N PRO A 48 -16.92 -22.31 8.89
CA PRO A 48 -17.02 -22.26 10.37
C PRO A 48 -15.71 -22.59 11.12
N VAL A 49 -14.80 -23.33 10.49
CA VAL A 49 -13.48 -23.67 11.05
C VAL A 49 -12.39 -22.65 10.74
N PHE A 50 -12.67 -21.66 9.89
CA PHE A 50 -11.74 -20.61 9.53
C PHE A 50 -11.74 -19.56 10.66
N SER A 51 -10.73 -19.64 11.52
CA SER A 51 -10.57 -18.74 12.66
C SER A 51 -9.41 -17.77 12.43
N LEU A 52 -9.73 -16.50 12.22
CA LEU A 52 -8.75 -15.41 12.05
C LEU A 52 -7.86 -15.23 13.29
N THR A 53 -8.33 -15.59 14.48
CA THR A 53 -7.60 -15.42 15.75
C THR A 53 -6.65 -16.57 16.06
N SER A 54 -6.79 -17.71 15.38
CA SER A 54 -5.96 -18.90 15.63
C SER A 54 -4.50 -18.76 15.17
N GLY A 55 -4.24 -17.85 14.22
CA GLY A 55 -2.93 -17.74 13.55
C GLY A 55 -2.54 -18.97 12.72
N ALA A 56 -3.43 -19.95 12.53
CA ALA A 56 -3.19 -21.18 11.78
C ALA A 56 -3.85 -21.18 10.39
N CYS A 57 -4.77 -20.24 10.14
CA CYS A 57 -5.41 -20.09 8.85
C CYS A 57 -4.44 -19.47 7.83
N ARG A 58 -4.20 -20.17 6.72
CA ARG A 58 -3.38 -19.71 5.61
C ARG A 58 -4.23 -19.55 4.35
N LEU A 59 -3.96 -18.50 3.58
CA LEU A 59 -4.62 -18.24 2.30
C LEU A 59 -3.56 -17.97 1.23
N ASP A 60 -3.55 -18.77 0.17
CA ASP A 60 -2.62 -18.62 -0.95
C ASP A 60 -3.06 -17.44 -1.83
N TYR A 61 -2.25 -16.39 -1.91
CA TYR A 61 -2.54 -15.19 -2.71
C TYR A 61 -2.49 -15.44 -4.23
N ARG A 62 -1.91 -16.56 -4.68
CA ARG A 62 -1.91 -16.94 -6.10
C ARG A 62 -3.31 -17.28 -6.60
N ARG A 63 -4.22 -17.68 -5.71
CA ARG A 63 -5.64 -17.89 -6.03
C ARG A 63 -6.37 -16.55 -6.10
N PRO A 64 -6.92 -16.16 -7.27
CA PRO A 64 -7.64 -14.88 -7.43
C PRO A 64 -8.75 -14.67 -6.39
N GLU A 65 -9.42 -15.74 -5.98
CA GLU A 65 -10.54 -15.74 -5.03
C GLU A 65 -10.12 -15.24 -3.64
N ASN A 66 -8.86 -15.45 -3.26
CA ASN A 66 -8.33 -15.00 -1.97
C ASN A 66 -7.89 -13.53 -1.98
N ARG A 67 -7.52 -12.98 -3.14
CA ARG A 67 -6.87 -11.66 -3.24
C ARG A 67 -7.76 -10.54 -2.73
N ALA A 68 -9.04 -10.62 -3.04
CA ALA A 68 -10.01 -9.62 -2.61
C ALA A 68 -10.03 -9.45 -1.09
N PHE A 69 -9.84 -10.53 -0.32
CA PHE A 69 -9.77 -10.46 1.14
C PHE A 69 -8.50 -9.77 1.63
N PHE A 70 -7.33 -10.11 1.08
CA PHE A 70 -6.08 -9.42 1.38
C PHE A 70 -6.16 -7.91 1.09
N LEU A 71 -6.75 -7.55 -0.06
CA LEU A 71 -6.89 -6.15 -0.49
C LEU A 71 -7.90 -5.39 0.38
N ALA A 72 -9.03 -6.02 0.74
CA ALA A 72 -10.01 -5.42 1.65
C ALA A 72 -9.39 -5.15 3.02
N LEU A 73 -8.65 -6.12 3.58
CA LEU A 73 -7.95 -5.95 4.86
C LEU A 73 -6.89 -4.85 4.78
N PHE A 74 -6.10 -4.81 3.70
CA PHE A 74 -5.07 -3.77 3.52
C PHE A 74 -5.68 -2.38 3.40
N LYS A 75 -6.74 -2.20 2.61
CA LYS A 75 -7.42 -0.91 2.49
C LYS A 75 -8.04 -0.48 3.83
N HIS A 76 -8.66 -1.41 4.56
CA HIS A 76 -9.21 -1.14 5.88
C HIS A 76 -8.12 -0.71 6.89
N LEU A 77 -6.98 -1.41 6.88
CA LEU A 77 -5.79 -1.03 7.65
C LEU A 77 -5.37 0.41 7.35
N MET A 78 -5.29 0.78 6.07
CA MET A 78 -4.90 2.14 5.66
C MET A 78 -5.91 3.20 6.14
N PHE A 79 -7.22 2.89 6.15
CA PHE A 79 -8.21 3.79 6.74
C PHE A 79 -8.05 3.94 8.26
N LEU A 80 -7.76 2.86 8.99
CA LEU A 80 -7.50 2.91 10.44
C LEU A 80 -6.26 3.74 10.77
N GLU A 81 -5.19 3.60 9.97
CA GLU A 81 -3.95 4.37 10.13
C GLU A 81 -4.19 5.88 10.00
N LYS A 82 -4.94 6.29 8.96
CA LYS A 82 -5.32 7.69 8.69
C LYS A 82 -6.24 8.28 9.77
N ARG A 83 -7.08 7.45 10.40
CA ARG A 83 -7.94 7.86 11.54
C ARG A 83 -7.20 7.96 12.87
N GLY A 84 -5.89 7.66 12.90
CA GLY A 84 -5.11 7.71 14.13
C GLY A 84 -5.36 6.53 15.06
N CYS A 85 -5.70 5.36 14.51
CA CYS A 85 -5.84 4.10 15.26
C CYS A 85 -4.67 3.14 14.97
N PRO A 86 -3.41 3.51 15.26
CA PRO A 86 -2.24 2.72 14.85
C PRO A 86 -2.18 1.35 15.53
N ARG A 87 -2.71 1.23 16.75
CA ARG A 87 -2.77 -0.06 17.47
C ARG A 87 -3.67 -1.06 16.76
N THR A 88 -4.88 -0.65 16.37
CA THR A 88 -5.80 -1.50 15.61
C THR A 88 -5.24 -1.80 14.22
N ALA A 89 -4.69 -0.79 13.53
CA ALA A 89 -4.05 -0.98 12.23
C ALA A 89 -2.90 -1.99 12.29
N LEU A 90 -2.10 -1.99 13.38
CA LEU A 90 -1.04 -2.97 13.60
C LEU A 90 -1.59 -4.40 13.72
N GLU A 91 -2.73 -4.61 14.39
CA GLU A 91 -3.33 -5.94 14.48
C GLU A 91 -3.84 -6.44 13.11
N PHE A 92 -4.40 -5.55 12.28
CA PHE A 92 -4.71 -5.90 10.88
C PHE A 92 -3.45 -6.20 10.05
N CYS A 93 -2.35 -5.47 10.29
CA CYS A 93 -1.07 -5.73 9.64
C CYS A 93 -0.54 -7.13 9.97
N LYS A 94 -0.58 -7.51 11.26
CA LYS A 94 -0.25 -8.85 11.73
C LYS A 94 -1.19 -9.91 11.15
N LEU A 95 -2.48 -9.62 11.07
CA LEU A 95 -3.46 -10.53 10.47
C LEU A 95 -3.11 -10.82 9.00
N ILE A 96 -2.90 -9.78 8.19
CA ILE A 96 -2.52 -9.94 6.78
C ILE A 96 -1.24 -10.76 6.65
N LEU A 97 -0.22 -10.47 7.47
CA LEU A 97 1.03 -11.23 7.49
C LEU A 97 0.80 -12.70 7.88
N SER A 98 -0.11 -12.97 8.80
CA SER A 98 -0.39 -14.34 9.26
C SER A 98 -1.08 -15.22 8.21
N LEU A 99 -1.77 -14.63 7.23
CA LEU A 99 -2.44 -15.37 6.16
C LEU A 99 -1.43 -16.00 5.20
N ASP A 100 -0.32 -15.32 4.93
CA ASP A 100 0.78 -15.81 4.09
C ASP A 100 2.14 -15.23 4.56
N PRO A 101 2.69 -15.75 5.68
CA PRO A 101 3.90 -15.19 6.31
C PRO A 101 5.14 -15.39 5.46
N GLU A 102 5.17 -16.46 4.66
CA GLU A 102 6.32 -16.82 3.83
C GLU A 102 6.40 -15.92 2.60
N ASN A 103 5.30 -15.72 1.86
CA ASN A 103 5.39 -14.93 0.63
C ASN A 103 5.21 -13.42 0.87
N ASP A 104 4.52 -13.03 1.96
CA ASP A 104 4.13 -11.64 2.24
C ASP A 104 3.68 -10.91 0.95
N PRO A 105 2.53 -11.33 0.37
CA PRO A 105 2.13 -10.91 -0.96
C PRO A 105 1.85 -9.41 -1.06
N LEU A 106 1.52 -8.74 0.05
CA LEU A 106 1.30 -7.29 0.09
C LEU A 106 2.48 -6.52 0.69
N CYS A 107 3.61 -7.18 0.94
CA CYS A 107 4.79 -6.63 1.63
C CYS A 107 4.43 -5.83 2.89
N VAL A 108 3.56 -6.36 3.74
CA VAL A 108 3.18 -5.66 4.99
C VAL A 108 4.34 -5.53 5.97
N LEU A 109 5.41 -6.30 5.78
CA LEU A 109 6.69 -6.07 6.46
C LEU A 109 7.29 -4.67 6.19
N LEU A 110 6.96 -4.01 5.07
CA LEU A 110 7.38 -2.63 4.79
C LEU A 110 6.56 -1.56 5.55
N LEU A 111 5.57 -1.99 6.33
CA LEU A 111 4.63 -1.12 7.05
C LEU A 111 4.56 -1.42 8.56
N ILE A 112 4.84 -2.66 8.95
CA ILE A 112 4.69 -3.12 10.32
C ILE A 112 5.54 -2.35 11.33
N ASP A 113 6.73 -1.90 10.93
CA ASP A 113 7.66 -1.14 11.76
C ASP A 113 7.07 0.23 12.12
N PHE A 114 6.54 0.95 11.12
CA PHE A 114 5.91 2.24 11.30
C PHE A 114 4.70 2.17 12.23
N LEU A 115 3.81 1.18 11.99
CA LEU A 115 2.64 0.97 12.84
C LEU A 115 3.03 0.60 14.27
N SER A 116 4.08 -0.21 14.44
CA SER A 116 4.60 -0.58 15.76
C SER A 116 5.13 0.64 16.52
N LEU A 117 5.90 1.50 15.86
CA LEU A 117 6.40 2.74 16.45
C LEU A 117 5.27 3.70 16.83
N ARG A 118 4.30 3.91 15.93
CA ARG A 118 3.12 4.76 16.20
C ARG A 118 2.24 4.22 17.32
N ALA A 119 2.12 2.91 17.43
CA ALA A 119 1.37 2.24 18.49
C ALA A 119 2.15 2.13 19.81
N ARG A 120 3.42 2.57 19.85
CA ARG A 120 4.36 2.41 20.98
C ARG A 120 4.62 0.95 21.36
N GLU A 121 4.47 0.04 20.41
CA GLU A 121 4.69 -1.41 20.55
C GLU A 121 6.15 -1.77 20.25
N TYR A 122 7.09 -1.11 20.94
CA TYR A 122 8.52 -1.24 20.69
C TYR A 122 9.05 -2.64 21.01
N THR A 123 8.52 -3.27 22.06
CA THR A 123 8.88 -4.65 22.44
C THR A 123 8.48 -5.64 21.35
N PHE A 124 7.31 -5.46 20.72
CA PHE A 124 6.88 -6.30 19.62
C PHE A 124 7.82 -6.15 18.41
N LEU A 125 8.14 -4.93 18.00
CA LEU A 125 9.02 -4.69 16.84
C LEU A 125 10.43 -5.27 17.06
N THR A 126 11.01 -5.04 18.23
CA THR A 126 12.36 -5.54 18.55
C THR A 126 12.40 -7.07 18.64
N ARG A 127 11.34 -7.69 19.18
CA ARG A 127 11.19 -9.15 19.19
C ARG A 127 11.03 -9.72 17.78
N LEU A 128 10.15 -9.15 16.96
CA LEU A 128 9.98 -9.54 15.56
C LEU A 128 11.32 -9.49 14.82
N PHE A 129 12.07 -8.40 14.99
CA PHE A 129 13.39 -8.27 14.39
C PHE A 129 14.35 -9.38 14.82
N GLN A 130 14.46 -9.65 16.13
CA GLN A 130 15.34 -10.70 16.66
C GLN A 130 14.99 -12.11 16.16
N GLU A 131 13.69 -12.43 16.07
CA GLU A 131 13.22 -13.75 15.68
C GLU A 131 13.32 -13.99 14.16
N TRP A 132 13.11 -12.94 13.34
CA TRP A 132 12.95 -13.09 11.89
C TRP A 132 14.18 -12.64 11.08
N GLU A 133 15.13 -11.90 11.68
CA GLU A 133 16.32 -11.40 10.98
C GLU A 133 17.07 -12.51 10.23
N SER A 134 17.27 -13.68 10.87
CA SER A 134 18.07 -14.78 10.32
C SER A 134 17.50 -15.40 9.04
N HIS A 135 16.18 -15.34 8.83
CA HIS A 135 15.52 -15.99 7.69
C HIS A 135 14.91 -14.97 6.71
N ARG A 136 14.66 -13.73 7.16
CA ARG A 136 14.02 -12.67 6.36
C ARG A 136 14.96 -11.52 6.03
N ASN A 137 16.15 -11.46 6.62
CA ASN A 137 17.14 -10.40 6.41
C ASN A 137 16.54 -9.00 6.60
N LEU A 138 15.81 -8.78 7.69
CA LEU A 138 15.07 -7.54 7.93
C LEU A 138 15.99 -6.32 7.97
N SER A 139 17.22 -6.46 8.46
CA SER A 139 18.24 -5.40 8.45
C SER A 139 18.62 -4.91 7.05
N GLN A 140 18.30 -5.69 6.01
CA GLN A 140 18.48 -5.30 4.61
C GLN A 140 17.29 -4.49 4.07
N LEU A 141 16.27 -4.20 4.88
CA LEU A 141 15.20 -3.28 4.52
C LEU A 141 15.42 -1.95 5.25
N PRO A 142 15.42 -0.80 4.54
CA PRO A 142 15.62 0.50 5.18
C PRO A 142 14.65 0.76 6.34
N ASN A 143 13.40 0.32 6.21
CA ASN A 143 12.40 0.52 7.25
C ASN A 143 12.79 -0.15 8.57
N PHE A 144 13.15 -1.43 8.58
CA PHE A 144 13.61 -2.10 9.79
C PHE A 144 14.96 -1.56 10.28
N ALA A 145 15.90 -1.30 9.37
CA ALA A 145 17.23 -0.84 9.73
C ALA A 145 17.20 0.46 10.55
N PHE A 146 16.26 1.37 10.26
CA PHE A 146 16.10 2.62 11.00
C PHE A 146 15.03 2.56 12.10
N SER A 147 13.93 1.84 11.92
CA SER A 147 12.85 1.78 12.91
C SER A 147 13.19 0.94 14.14
N VAL A 148 13.99 -0.11 13.99
CA VAL A 148 14.41 -0.96 15.12
C VAL A 148 15.34 -0.23 16.10
N PRO A 149 16.42 0.47 15.68
CA PRO A 149 17.20 1.28 16.61
C PRO A 149 16.37 2.38 17.25
N LEU A 150 15.42 2.98 16.53
CA LEU A 150 14.51 3.97 17.09
C LEU A 150 13.60 3.36 18.19
N ALA A 151 13.12 2.14 17.99
CA ALA A 151 12.39 1.41 19.04
C ALA A 151 13.27 1.14 20.27
N TYR A 152 14.52 0.71 20.09
CA TYR A 152 15.46 0.55 21.20
C TYR A 152 15.77 1.87 21.91
N PHE A 153 15.89 2.96 21.16
CA PHE A 153 16.06 4.30 21.73
C PHE A 153 14.88 4.63 22.64
N PHE A 154 13.64 4.51 22.16
CA PHE A 154 12.45 4.77 22.99
C PHE A 154 12.35 3.84 24.21
N LEU A 155 12.70 2.55 24.06
CA LEU A 155 12.79 1.63 25.19
C LEU A 155 13.81 2.07 26.24
N SER A 156 14.94 2.64 25.83
CA SER A 156 15.96 3.16 26.76
C SER A 156 15.52 4.40 27.53
N GLN A 157 14.49 5.10 27.05
CA GLN A 157 13.90 6.28 27.70
C GLN A 157 12.74 5.93 28.65
N GLN A 158 12.29 4.66 28.70
CA GLN A 158 11.19 4.27 29.59
C GLN A 158 11.69 4.15 31.02
N GLU A 159 11.37 5.13 31.86
CA GLU A 159 11.87 5.21 33.24
C GLU A 159 11.46 4.03 34.13
N GLU A 160 10.32 3.42 33.84
CA GLU A 160 9.76 2.27 34.54
C GLU A 160 10.59 0.98 34.36
N ARG A 161 11.46 0.93 33.34
CA ARG A 161 12.29 -0.25 33.07
C ARG A 161 13.56 -0.29 33.94
N PRO A 162 14.07 -1.49 34.28
CA PRO A 162 15.33 -1.63 35.00
C PRO A 162 16.50 -0.94 34.28
N GLU A 163 17.39 -0.30 35.04
CA GLU A 163 18.55 0.42 34.47
C GLU A 163 19.42 -0.44 33.55
N LEU A 164 19.58 -1.72 33.90
CA LEU A 164 20.33 -2.67 33.07
C LEU A 164 19.70 -2.83 31.68
N GLU A 165 18.37 -2.98 31.60
CA GLU A 165 17.66 -3.09 30.32
C GLU A 165 17.73 -1.80 29.53
N ARG A 166 17.62 -0.64 30.19
CA ARG A 166 17.74 0.68 29.54
C ARG A 166 19.12 0.87 28.93
N SER A 167 20.17 0.51 29.68
CA SER A 167 21.56 0.60 29.21
C SER A 167 21.82 -0.31 28.01
N GLN A 168 21.34 -1.56 28.07
CA GLN A 168 21.44 -2.50 26.93
C GLN A 168 20.65 -2.00 25.70
N ALA A 169 19.45 -1.46 25.91
CA ALA A 169 18.66 -0.88 24.82
C ALA A 169 19.38 0.31 24.18
N ARG A 170 20.00 1.19 24.99
CA ARG A 170 20.79 2.34 24.50
C ARG A 170 21.98 1.90 23.66
N GLU A 171 22.74 0.90 24.12
CA GLU A 171 23.88 0.35 23.37
C GLU A 171 23.43 -0.28 22.05
N ARG A 172 22.34 -1.06 22.06
CA ARG A 172 21.77 -1.66 20.84
C ARG A 172 21.27 -0.59 19.87
N ALA A 173 20.59 0.44 20.35
CA ALA A 173 20.13 1.56 19.55
C ALA A 173 21.32 2.23 18.83
N ALA A 174 22.37 2.57 19.58
CA ALA A 174 23.58 3.21 19.07
C ALA A 174 24.28 2.36 18.00
N ARG A 175 24.46 1.06 18.25
CA ARG A 175 25.09 0.16 17.29
C ARG A 175 24.27 0.01 16.02
N LEU A 176 22.96 -0.20 16.15
CA LEU A 176 22.09 -0.46 15.00
C LEU A 176 21.87 0.78 14.13
N ILE A 177 21.77 1.98 14.71
CA ILE A 177 21.63 3.21 13.91
C ILE A 177 22.91 3.51 13.11
N GLN A 178 24.08 3.26 13.67
CA GLN A 178 25.35 3.39 12.93
C GLN A 178 25.42 2.41 11.76
N LEU A 179 25.04 1.15 11.98
CA LEU A 179 24.95 0.15 10.91
C LEU A 179 23.93 0.56 9.83
N ALA A 180 22.79 1.12 10.22
CA ALA A 180 21.77 1.59 9.30
C ALA A 180 22.27 2.76 8.43
N LEU A 181 22.94 3.74 9.03
CA LEU A 181 23.56 4.88 8.34
C LEU A 181 24.69 4.43 7.39
N ILE A 182 25.45 3.40 7.75
CA ILE A 182 26.46 2.80 6.86
C ILE A 182 25.79 2.04 5.70
N MET A 183 24.76 1.26 6.00
CA MET A 183 24.07 0.41 5.04
C MET A 183 23.21 1.22 4.05
N PHE A 184 22.63 2.33 4.49
CA PHE A 184 21.69 3.14 3.72
C PHE A 184 21.97 4.64 3.88
N PRO A 185 23.15 5.12 3.43
CA PRO A 185 23.54 6.52 3.63
C PRO A 185 22.59 7.53 2.99
N SER A 186 21.93 7.14 1.89
CA SER A 186 20.99 8.00 1.17
C SER A 186 19.67 8.26 1.91
N VAL A 187 19.41 7.63 3.05
CA VAL A 187 18.22 7.90 3.87
C VAL A 187 18.37 9.21 4.64
N LEU A 188 19.58 9.57 5.08
CA LEU A 188 19.79 10.66 6.03
C LEU A 188 19.33 12.02 5.49
N MET A 189 19.85 12.45 4.33
CA MET A 189 19.54 13.79 3.82
C MET A 189 18.06 13.99 3.50
N PRO A 190 17.37 13.07 2.76
CA PRO A 190 15.94 13.20 2.54
C PRO A 190 15.13 13.19 3.84
N LEU A 191 15.55 12.43 4.85
CA LEU A 191 14.90 12.42 6.16
C LEU A 191 15.02 13.78 6.86
N LEU A 192 16.21 14.37 6.87
CA LEU A 192 16.45 15.70 7.45
C LEU A 192 15.64 16.77 6.72
N ASP A 193 15.56 16.71 5.39
CA ASP A 193 14.75 17.63 4.57
C ASP A 193 13.26 17.56 4.95
N HIS A 194 12.68 16.35 5.07
CA HIS A 194 11.29 16.16 5.50
C HIS A 194 11.04 16.60 6.95
N CYS A 195 12.08 16.56 7.77
CA CYS A 195 12.03 17.05 9.15
C CYS A 195 12.32 18.56 9.26
N SER A 196 12.71 19.21 8.16
CA SER A 196 13.15 20.60 8.13
C SER A 196 14.33 20.88 9.09
N VAL A 197 15.23 19.91 9.21
CA VAL A 197 16.44 19.98 10.04
C VAL A 197 17.64 20.20 9.13
N GLN A 198 18.48 21.19 9.45
CA GLN A 198 19.72 21.41 8.72
C GLN A 198 20.86 20.62 9.38
N PRO A 199 21.58 19.75 8.65
CA PRO A 199 22.78 19.13 9.17
C PRO A 199 23.90 20.16 9.36
N ASP A 200 24.86 19.83 10.22
CA ASP A 200 26.08 20.62 10.35
C ASP A 200 26.92 20.60 9.05
N ALA A 201 27.90 21.51 8.98
CA ALA A 201 28.73 21.68 7.79
C ALA A 201 29.54 20.43 7.42
N ARG A 202 29.93 19.60 8.39
CA ARG A 202 30.68 18.36 8.13
C ARG A 202 29.78 17.34 7.44
N VAL A 203 28.59 17.10 7.98
CA VAL A 203 27.62 16.16 7.37
C VAL A 203 27.14 16.67 6.01
N ALA A 204 26.81 17.95 5.89
CA ALA A 204 26.30 18.54 4.65
C ALA A 204 27.30 18.48 3.49
N SER A 205 28.60 18.64 3.78
CA SER A 205 29.66 18.65 2.75
C SER A 205 30.25 17.27 2.46
N HIS A 206 30.02 16.28 3.33
CA HIS A 206 30.67 14.97 3.18
C HIS A 206 30.02 14.14 2.05
N PRO A 207 30.80 13.60 1.09
CA PRO A 207 30.26 12.84 -0.05
C PRO A 207 29.45 11.60 0.33
N PHE A 208 29.72 11.02 1.50
CA PHE A 208 29.07 9.80 1.97
C PHE A 208 27.57 9.94 2.21
N PHE A 209 27.10 11.08 2.72
CA PHE A 209 25.67 11.35 2.92
C PHE A 209 25.10 12.30 1.87
N GLY A 210 25.95 13.06 1.18
CA GLY A 210 25.55 14.04 0.17
C GLY A 210 25.09 13.43 -1.16
N LEU A 211 25.18 14.23 -2.22
CA LEU A 211 24.61 13.93 -3.54
C LEU A 211 25.13 12.60 -4.15
N ASN A 212 26.39 12.22 -3.89
CA ASN A 212 26.95 10.97 -4.39
C ASN A 212 26.21 9.74 -3.85
N ALA A 213 25.72 9.79 -2.62
CA ALA A 213 24.91 8.71 -2.04
C ALA A 213 23.58 8.54 -2.77
N GLN A 214 22.98 9.64 -3.22
CA GLN A 214 21.73 9.63 -3.98
C GLN A 214 21.94 9.14 -5.41
N ILE A 215 22.99 9.60 -6.10
CA ILE A 215 23.26 9.24 -7.50
C ILE A 215 23.70 7.77 -7.63
N SER A 216 24.48 7.26 -6.67
CA SER A 216 24.99 5.89 -6.71
C SER A 216 23.96 4.83 -6.31
N GLN A 217 22.77 5.25 -5.87
CA GLN A 217 21.72 4.36 -5.40
C GLN A 217 20.98 3.71 -6.57
N SER A 218 20.68 2.42 -6.44
CA SER A 218 19.85 1.74 -7.43
C SER A 218 18.39 2.21 -7.36
N PRO A 219 17.63 2.16 -8.47
CA PRO A 219 16.22 2.56 -8.47
C PRO A 219 15.37 1.79 -7.44
N ALA A 220 15.63 0.49 -7.27
CA ALA A 220 14.91 -0.35 -6.30
C ALA A 220 15.17 0.09 -4.85
N LEU A 221 16.42 0.43 -4.51
CA LEU A 221 16.73 0.93 -3.18
C LEU A 221 16.15 2.33 -2.98
N ASN A 222 16.15 3.19 -4.02
CA ASN A 222 15.55 4.51 -3.96
C ASN A 222 14.04 4.42 -3.62
N GLN A 223 13.31 3.51 -4.28
CA GLN A 223 11.90 3.25 -3.95
C GLN A 223 11.68 2.91 -2.47
N LEU A 224 12.51 2.01 -1.92
CA LEU A 224 12.43 1.62 -0.50
C LEU A 224 12.76 2.79 0.44
N THR A 225 13.79 3.58 0.12
CA THR A 225 14.17 4.77 0.87
C THR A 225 13.06 5.82 0.85
N SER A 226 12.52 6.16 -0.31
CA SER A 226 11.41 7.12 -0.44
C SER A 226 10.16 6.65 0.29
N LEU A 227 9.83 5.36 0.18
CA LEU A 227 8.71 4.75 0.89
C LEU A 227 8.88 4.85 2.41
N TYR A 228 10.08 4.55 2.92
CA TYR A 228 10.36 4.67 4.35
C TYR A 228 10.30 6.12 4.83
N VAL A 229 11.06 7.02 4.20
CA VAL A 229 11.17 8.43 4.63
C VAL A 229 9.81 9.12 4.58
N GLY A 230 9.09 9.01 3.47
CA GLY A 230 7.78 9.65 3.32
C GLY A 230 6.78 9.20 4.40
N ARG A 231 6.90 7.96 4.88
CA ARG A 231 5.99 7.38 5.87
C ARG A 231 6.39 7.72 7.29
N THR A 232 7.69 7.67 7.60
CA THR A 232 8.17 7.67 8.99
C THR A 232 8.74 9.01 9.46
N HIS A 233 8.97 9.98 8.57
CA HIS A 233 9.61 11.25 8.91
C HIS A 233 8.99 11.96 10.12
N SER A 234 7.67 11.87 10.33
CA SER A 234 6.98 12.47 11.47
C SER A 234 7.46 11.96 12.83
N LEU A 235 7.94 10.71 12.89
CA LEU A 235 8.51 10.09 14.10
C LEU A 235 9.92 10.61 14.40
N TRP A 236 10.62 11.12 13.40
CA TRP A 236 11.98 11.66 13.53
C TRP A 236 11.99 13.14 13.92
N LYS A 237 10.87 13.87 13.74
CA LYS A 237 10.76 15.30 14.06
C LYS A 237 10.91 15.61 15.56
N ASP A 238 10.85 14.62 16.44
CA ASP A 238 11.09 14.81 17.87
C ASP A 238 12.54 15.32 18.10
N PRO A 239 12.73 16.49 18.74
CA PRO A 239 14.06 17.02 19.02
C PRO A 239 14.96 16.06 19.80
N ALA A 240 14.41 15.22 20.68
CA ALA A 240 15.17 14.23 21.42
C ALA A 240 15.72 13.13 20.49
N VAL A 241 14.95 12.75 19.47
CA VAL A 241 15.39 11.77 18.45
C VAL A 241 16.47 12.38 17.57
N MET A 242 16.34 13.63 17.14
CA MET A 242 17.35 14.31 16.33
C MET A 242 18.67 14.54 17.09
N ALA A 243 18.59 15.00 18.34
CA ALA A 243 19.76 15.16 19.20
C ALA A 243 20.47 13.82 19.47
N TRP A 244 19.72 12.72 19.52
CA TRP A 244 20.28 11.38 19.63
C TRP A 244 20.93 10.89 18.32
N LEU A 245 20.38 11.24 17.16
CA LEU A 245 20.90 10.83 15.85
C LEU A 245 22.23 11.51 15.50
N GLU A 246 22.37 12.79 15.83
CA GLU A 246 23.53 13.64 15.49
C GLU A 246 24.91 13.05 15.86
N PRO A 247 25.18 12.56 17.08
CA PRO A 247 26.49 11.96 17.39
C PRO A 247 26.77 10.70 16.56
N HIS A 248 25.74 9.98 16.12
CA HIS A 248 25.90 8.76 15.32
C HIS A 248 26.20 9.05 13.85
N THR A 249 25.72 10.16 13.29
CA THR A 249 26.13 10.59 11.94
C THR A 249 27.62 10.92 11.93
N HIS A 250 28.11 11.62 12.95
CA HIS A 250 29.53 11.95 13.11
C HIS A 250 30.42 10.72 13.27
N GLU A 251 29.99 9.75 14.09
CA GLU A 251 30.74 8.51 14.28
C GLU A 251 30.82 7.69 12.99
N VAL A 252 29.74 7.67 12.19
CA VAL A 252 29.77 7.03 10.88
C VAL A 252 30.73 7.72 9.91
N LEU A 253 30.75 9.05 9.88
CA LEU A 253 31.75 9.77 9.07
C LEU A 253 33.18 9.44 9.50
N ARG A 254 33.45 9.34 10.81
CA ARG A 254 34.75 8.92 11.34
C ARG A 254 35.15 7.52 10.84
N MET A 255 34.20 6.56 10.82
CA MET A 255 34.44 5.21 10.30
C MET A 255 34.70 5.20 8.79
N VAL A 256 33.98 6.03 8.03
CA VAL A 256 34.17 6.18 6.58
C VAL A 256 35.55 6.75 6.26
N GLU A 257 35.96 7.82 6.96
CA GLU A 257 37.27 8.45 6.81
C GLU A 257 38.42 7.50 7.22
N ALA A 258 38.18 6.64 8.21
CA ALA A 258 39.12 5.60 8.62
C ALA A 258 39.22 4.41 7.65
N GLY A 259 38.37 4.36 6.61
CA GLY A 259 38.36 3.28 5.63
C GLY A 259 37.87 1.94 6.20
N ASP A 260 36.93 1.97 7.15
CA ASP A 260 36.41 0.79 7.83
C ASP A 260 35.86 -0.27 6.84
N ALA A 261 36.20 -1.53 7.07
CA ALA A 261 35.77 -2.66 6.23
C ALA A 261 34.25 -2.79 6.14
N LEU A 262 33.52 -2.42 7.20
CA LEU A 262 32.05 -2.45 7.22
C LEU A 262 31.43 -1.55 6.16
N VAL A 263 32.06 -0.40 5.87
CA VAL A 263 31.58 0.56 4.86
C VAL A 263 31.69 -0.05 3.46
N GLN A 264 32.83 -0.69 3.17
CA GLN A 264 33.07 -1.36 1.89
C GLN A 264 32.14 -2.57 1.71
N GLU A 265 31.94 -3.36 2.76
CA GLU A 265 31.02 -4.49 2.76
C GLU A 265 29.57 -4.05 2.52
N ALA A 266 29.14 -2.97 3.16
CA ALA A 266 27.80 -2.40 2.97
C ALA A 266 27.58 -1.90 1.55
N GLU A 267 28.57 -1.21 0.97
CA GLU A 267 28.51 -0.78 -0.43
C GLU A 267 28.40 -1.97 -1.39
N HIS A 268 29.19 -3.02 -1.17
CA HIS A 268 29.13 -4.24 -1.97
C HIS A 268 27.77 -4.94 -1.85
N LYS A 269 27.23 -5.07 -0.63
CA LYS A 269 25.89 -5.63 -0.39
C LYS A 269 24.83 -4.82 -1.14
N ARG A 270 24.88 -3.49 -1.11
CA ARG A 270 23.93 -2.65 -1.85
C ARG A 270 23.95 -2.93 -3.36
N LYS A 271 25.14 -3.01 -3.96
CA LYS A 271 25.30 -3.28 -5.40
C LYS A 271 24.72 -4.63 -5.82
N ILE A 272 24.84 -5.64 -4.96
CA ILE A 272 24.35 -7.00 -5.28
C ILE A 272 22.86 -7.15 -5.02
N ARG A 273 22.35 -6.63 -3.89
CA ARG A 273 21.02 -7.00 -3.37
C ARG A 273 19.87 -6.16 -3.92
N TYR A 274 20.09 -4.93 -4.37
CA TYR A 274 19.02 -4.01 -4.79
C TYR A 274 19.01 -3.74 -6.30
N GLN A 275 19.29 -4.74 -7.14
CA GLN A 275 19.29 -4.55 -8.59
C GLN A 275 17.90 -4.23 -9.13
N SER A 276 16.87 -4.91 -8.62
CA SER A 276 15.47 -4.69 -8.94
C SER A 276 14.60 -5.01 -7.71
N ALA A 277 13.41 -4.43 -7.64
CA ALA A 277 12.47 -4.73 -6.57
C ALA A 277 11.52 -5.86 -7.02
N PRO A 278 11.20 -6.82 -6.14
CA PRO A 278 10.18 -7.82 -6.41
C PRO A 278 8.78 -7.23 -6.67
N ARG A 279 7.94 -7.99 -7.40
CA ARG A 279 6.59 -7.56 -7.81
C ARG A 279 5.66 -7.21 -6.64
N ASN A 280 5.79 -7.90 -5.51
CA ASN A 280 5.02 -7.58 -4.30
C ASN A 280 5.41 -6.21 -3.69
N ILE A 281 6.66 -5.77 -3.84
CA ILE A 281 7.07 -4.41 -3.44
C ILE A 281 6.41 -3.37 -4.33
N TYR A 282 6.38 -3.57 -5.66
CA TYR A 282 5.66 -2.67 -6.57
C TYR A 282 4.17 -2.61 -6.23
N ARG A 283 3.56 -3.76 -5.93
CA ARG A 283 2.16 -3.83 -5.48
C ARG A 283 1.96 -3.03 -4.20
N HIS A 284 2.85 -3.16 -3.22
CA HIS A 284 2.79 -2.40 -1.98
C HIS A 284 2.90 -0.89 -2.20
N ILE A 285 3.80 -0.44 -3.10
CA ILE A 285 3.94 0.99 -3.44
C ILE A 285 2.64 1.52 -4.04
N ILE A 286 2.05 0.81 -5.01
CA ILE A 286 0.77 1.17 -5.63
C ILE A 286 -0.34 1.25 -4.57
N LEU A 287 -0.42 0.24 -3.70
CA LEU A 287 -1.42 0.20 -2.63
C LEU A 287 -1.22 1.27 -1.55
N SER A 288 0.02 1.68 -1.32
CA SER A 288 0.36 2.71 -0.32
C SER A 288 0.06 4.12 -0.81
N GLU A 289 -0.05 4.33 -2.13
CA GLU A 289 -0.38 5.60 -2.78
C GLU A 289 0.53 6.78 -2.37
N MET A 290 1.76 6.49 -1.94
CA MET A 290 2.73 7.50 -1.58
C MET A 290 3.31 8.14 -2.84
N LYS A 291 3.12 9.45 -3.03
CA LYS A 291 3.44 10.16 -4.27
C LYS A 291 4.89 9.96 -4.69
N GLU A 292 5.81 10.11 -3.74
CA GLU A 292 7.26 10.03 -3.96
C GLU A 292 7.68 8.61 -4.35
N ALA A 293 7.11 7.59 -3.71
CA ALA A 293 7.41 6.19 -4.01
C ALA A 293 6.79 5.73 -5.33
N THR A 294 5.56 6.18 -5.63
CA THR A 294 4.86 5.90 -6.89
C THR A 294 5.58 6.52 -8.08
N ALA A 295 6.11 7.74 -7.93
CA ALA A 295 6.91 8.40 -8.97
C ALA A 295 8.22 7.65 -9.28
N ALA A 296 8.73 6.85 -8.34
CA ALA A 296 9.94 6.06 -8.51
C ALA A 296 9.69 4.68 -9.16
N LEU A 297 8.44 4.31 -9.48
CA LEU A 297 8.12 3.01 -10.10
C LEU A 297 8.71 2.89 -11.52
N PRO A 298 9.11 1.68 -11.96
CA PRO A 298 9.61 1.46 -13.31
C PRO A 298 8.51 1.67 -14.37
N LEU A 299 8.90 2.10 -15.57
CA LEU A 299 7.96 2.35 -16.69
C LEU A 299 7.19 1.09 -17.09
N GLU A 300 7.79 -0.08 -16.93
CA GLU A 300 7.16 -1.37 -17.21
C GLU A 300 5.95 -1.63 -16.30
N VAL A 301 5.96 -1.06 -15.10
CA VAL A 301 4.86 -1.15 -14.13
C VAL A 301 3.80 -0.08 -14.40
N THR A 302 4.23 1.15 -14.68
CA THR A 302 3.31 2.30 -14.84
C THR A 302 2.64 2.36 -16.21
N SER A 303 3.19 1.70 -17.23
CA SER A 303 2.63 1.67 -18.59
C SER A 303 1.41 0.73 -18.72
N GLN A 304 1.23 -0.20 -17.79
CA GLN A 304 0.10 -1.13 -17.80
C GLN A 304 -1.05 -0.59 -16.94
N PRO A 305 -2.32 -0.70 -17.39
CA PRO A 305 -3.45 -0.32 -16.56
C PRO A 305 -3.51 -1.24 -15.34
N VAL A 306 -3.31 -0.67 -14.15
CA VAL A 306 -3.41 -1.39 -12.88
C VAL A 306 -4.83 -1.29 -12.35
N MET A 307 -5.51 -2.42 -12.20
CA MET A 307 -6.85 -2.45 -11.63
C MET A 307 -6.77 -2.41 -10.10
N GLY A 308 -7.52 -1.52 -9.46
CA GLY A 308 -7.51 -1.35 -8.00
C GLY A 308 -7.96 -2.59 -7.19
N PHE A 309 -8.74 -3.48 -7.81
CA PHE A 309 -9.20 -4.73 -7.19
C PHE A 309 -8.28 -5.95 -7.41
N ASP A 310 -7.27 -5.83 -8.28
CA ASP A 310 -6.25 -6.87 -8.48
C ASP A 310 -4.93 -6.24 -8.96
N PRO A 311 -4.25 -5.44 -8.11
CA PRO A 311 -3.07 -4.72 -8.51
C PRO A 311 -1.88 -5.68 -8.70
N LEU A 312 -1.31 -5.68 -9.90
CA LEU A 312 -0.16 -6.48 -10.29
C LEU A 312 -0.29 -7.95 -9.85
N PRO A 313 -1.24 -8.75 -10.37
CA PRO A 313 -1.45 -10.13 -9.93
C PRO A 313 -0.19 -11.00 -10.07
N PRO A 314 0.00 -12.05 -9.24
CA PRO A 314 1.09 -13.02 -9.40
C PRO A 314 1.12 -13.62 -10.81
N LEU A 315 2.31 -13.82 -11.35
CA LEU A 315 2.49 -14.37 -12.71
C LEU A 315 2.11 -15.87 -12.76
N ASP A 316 2.18 -16.54 -11.62
CA ASP A 316 1.86 -17.95 -11.40
C ASP A 316 0.47 -18.14 -10.76
N SER A 317 -0.51 -17.35 -11.22
CA SER A 317 -1.89 -17.40 -10.72
C SER A 317 -2.50 -18.81 -10.85
N ILE A 318 -3.12 -19.32 -9.78
CA ILE A 318 -3.83 -20.60 -9.76
C ILE A 318 -5.33 -20.34 -9.90
N VAL A 319 -5.87 -20.50 -11.10
CA VAL A 319 -7.29 -20.25 -11.37
C VAL A 319 -8.10 -21.53 -11.13
N SER A 320 -9.06 -21.50 -10.21
CA SER A 320 -9.85 -22.67 -9.83
C SER A 320 -11.12 -22.86 -10.68
N TYR A 321 -11.46 -21.87 -11.51
CA TYR A 321 -12.67 -21.86 -12.33
C TYR A 321 -12.39 -21.49 -13.79
N THR A 322 -13.12 -22.10 -14.72
CA THR A 322 -13.02 -21.75 -16.14
C THR A 322 -13.94 -20.56 -16.42
N ARG A 323 -13.37 -19.43 -16.85
CA ARG A 323 -14.18 -18.32 -17.35
C ARG A 323 -14.78 -18.74 -18.70
N PRO A 324 -16.10 -18.59 -18.93
CA PRO A 324 -16.68 -18.77 -20.25
C PRO A 324 -15.99 -17.86 -21.27
N GLU A 325 -15.69 -18.38 -22.46
CA GLU A 325 -15.09 -17.57 -23.53
C GLU A 325 -15.97 -16.35 -23.78
N ARG A 326 -15.40 -15.16 -23.54
CA ARG A 326 -15.98 -13.92 -24.06
C ARG A 326 -15.62 -13.89 -25.53
N THR A 327 -16.60 -13.64 -26.41
CA THR A 327 -16.36 -13.40 -27.84
C THR A 327 -15.39 -12.23 -28.00
N SER A 328 -14.10 -12.56 -28.14
CA SER A 328 -13.00 -11.64 -28.37
C SER A 328 -13.05 -11.23 -29.84
N HIS A 329 -13.55 -10.04 -30.14
CA HIS A 329 -13.35 -9.43 -31.44
C HIS A 329 -12.02 -8.66 -31.45
N PRO A 330 -11.23 -8.75 -32.53
CA PRO A 330 -9.86 -8.24 -32.58
C PRO A 330 -9.77 -6.75 -32.28
N SER A 331 -8.80 -6.42 -31.45
CA SER A 331 -8.50 -5.14 -30.84
C SER A 331 -7.87 -4.16 -31.84
N ASN A 332 -8.67 -3.22 -32.33
CA ASN A 332 -8.20 -1.93 -32.85
C ASN A 332 -9.03 -0.81 -32.19
N GLU A 333 -9.11 -0.86 -30.85
CA GLU A 333 -10.08 -0.11 -30.07
C GLU A 333 -9.43 1.09 -29.36
N SER A 334 -9.95 2.30 -29.64
CA SER A 334 -9.50 3.57 -29.07
C SER A 334 -9.81 3.67 -27.57
N THR A 335 -9.08 4.50 -26.81
CA THR A 335 -9.31 4.73 -25.36
C THR A 335 -10.77 5.08 -25.02
N LEU A 336 -11.48 5.72 -25.96
CA LEU A 336 -12.89 6.05 -25.84
C LEU A 336 -13.79 4.79 -25.84
N SER A 337 -13.47 3.80 -26.68
CA SER A 337 -14.21 2.54 -26.73
C SER A 337 -14.01 1.69 -25.46
N LEU A 338 -12.80 1.72 -24.89
CA LEU A 338 -12.52 1.11 -23.58
C LEU A 338 -13.31 1.78 -22.45
N PHE A 339 -13.43 3.11 -22.49
CA PHE A 339 -14.25 3.87 -21.55
C PHE A 339 -15.73 3.45 -21.64
N PHE A 340 -16.32 3.39 -22.84
CA PHE A 340 -17.72 2.99 -22.98
C PHE A 340 -17.98 1.51 -22.64
N ARG A 341 -17.03 0.61 -22.92
CA ARG A 341 -17.11 -0.79 -22.46
C ARG A 341 -17.04 -0.94 -20.94
N SER A 342 -16.36 -0.02 -20.26
CA SER A 342 -16.34 0.01 -18.78
C SER A 342 -17.70 0.38 -18.18
N LEU A 343 -18.52 1.14 -18.92
CA LEU A 343 -19.86 1.56 -18.52
C LEU A 343 -20.93 0.56 -18.97
N LEU A 344 -20.79 0.04 -20.18
CA LEU A 344 -21.69 -0.91 -20.81
C LEU A 344 -20.85 -2.06 -21.40
N PRO A 345 -20.76 -3.21 -20.72
CA PRO A 345 -19.93 -4.34 -21.17
C PRO A 345 -20.25 -4.84 -22.58
N ASN A 346 -21.46 -4.55 -23.08
CA ASN A 346 -21.93 -4.91 -24.42
C ASN A 346 -21.85 -3.75 -25.43
N PHE A 347 -21.25 -2.61 -25.09
CA PHE A 347 -21.11 -1.49 -26.01
C PHE A 347 -20.12 -1.82 -27.12
N ASN A 348 -20.57 -1.66 -28.36
CA ASN A 348 -19.77 -1.86 -29.55
C ASN A 348 -20.01 -0.69 -30.51
N LEU A 349 -18.96 0.09 -30.81
CA LEU A 349 -19.04 1.19 -31.78
C LEU A 349 -19.15 0.65 -33.22
N GLN A 350 -18.77 -0.61 -33.43
CA GLN A 350 -18.69 -1.27 -34.74
C GLN A 350 -19.93 -2.12 -35.08
N GLY A 351 -21.07 -1.86 -34.42
CA GLY A 351 -22.30 -2.63 -34.59
C GLY A 351 -23.25 -2.08 -35.65
N ASP A 352 -22.78 -1.89 -36.89
CA ASP A 352 -23.59 -1.87 -38.13
C ASP A 352 -22.71 -1.48 -39.34
N ILE A 353 -21.68 -2.29 -39.67
CA ILE A 353 -21.10 -2.21 -41.02
C ILE A 353 -21.84 -3.24 -41.87
N ARG A 354 -23.00 -2.85 -42.42
CA ARG A 354 -23.49 -3.51 -43.63
C ARG A 354 -22.44 -3.25 -44.71
N HIS A 355 -21.96 -4.33 -45.32
CA HIS A 355 -21.13 -4.27 -46.52
C HIS A 355 -21.96 -3.60 -47.62
N ASP A 356 -21.80 -2.30 -47.80
CA ASP A 356 -22.00 -1.64 -49.09
C ASP A 356 -20.96 -0.54 -49.21
N GLY A 357 -20.37 -0.44 -50.40
CA GLY A 357 -19.14 0.29 -50.67
C GLY A 357 -19.23 1.80 -50.51
N ASP A 358 -18.03 2.39 -50.37
CA ASP A 358 -17.65 3.79 -50.59
C ASP A 358 -18.66 4.88 -50.19
N ASP A 359 -18.47 5.51 -49.03
CA ASP A 359 -18.69 6.96 -48.84
C ASP A 359 -18.21 7.44 -47.45
N GLU A 360 -17.12 8.22 -47.40
CA GLU A 360 -16.58 8.88 -46.18
C GLU A 360 -17.55 9.88 -45.52
N ALA A 361 -18.67 10.22 -46.16
CA ALA A 361 -19.71 11.08 -45.61
C ALA A 361 -20.67 10.37 -44.63
N GLY A 362 -20.78 9.02 -44.70
CA GLY A 362 -21.69 8.24 -43.85
C GLY A 362 -21.21 8.05 -42.41
N ALA A 363 -19.89 7.96 -42.20
CA ALA A 363 -19.30 7.66 -40.89
C ALA A 363 -19.54 8.77 -39.84
N ALA A 364 -19.56 10.05 -40.24
CA ALA A 364 -19.88 11.16 -39.35
C ALA A 364 -21.38 11.22 -39.00
N GLN A 365 -22.24 10.76 -39.92
CA GLN A 365 -23.69 10.70 -39.73
C GLN A 365 -24.08 9.54 -38.80
N ASP A 366 -23.41 8.39 -38.93
CA ASP A 366 -23.59 7.25 -38.03
C ASP A 366 -23.06 7.53 -36.62
N LEU A 367 -21.95 8.27 -36.48
CA LEU A 367 -21.46 8.73 -35.18
C LEU A 367 -22.47 9.64 -34.49
N ASN A 368 -23.04 10.61 -35.22
CA ASN A 368 -24.08 11.50 -34.68
C ASN A 368 -25.36 10.73 -34.32
N GLN A 369 -25.75 9.72 -35.10
CA GLN A 369 -26.90 8.87 -34.77
C GLN A 369 -26.63 8.00 -33.53
N GLY A 370 -25.42 7.46 -33.39
CA GLY A 370 -24.99 6.72 -32.21
C GLY A 370 -24.99 7.58 -30.94
N VAL A 371 -24.47 8.81 -31.04
CA VAL A 371 -24.50 9.80 -29.94
C VAL A 371 -25.93 10.21 -29.59
N ASN A 372 -26.81 10.39 -30.58
CA ASN A 372 -28.21 10.75 -30.33
C ASN A 372 -29.01 9.60 -29.68
N ARG A 373 -28.77 8.34 -30.09
CA ARG A 373 -29.36 7.16 -29.43
C ARG A 373 -28.85 7.00 -28.00
N LEU A 374 -27.57 7.26 -27.76
CA LEU A 374 -26.97 7.26 -26.43
C LEU A 374 -27.54 8.36 -25.54
N MET A 375 -27.68 9.59 -26.05
CA MET A 375 -28.29 10.71 -25.33
C MET A 375 -29.76 10.45 -25.01
N ALA A 376 -30.49 9.75 -25.87
CA ALA A 376 -31.86 9.31 -25.59
C ALA A 376 -31.89 8.24 -24.47
N ALA A 377 -31.02 7.22 -24.53
CA ALA A 377 -30.91 6.20 -23.49
C ALA A 377 -30.45 6.77 -22.14
N MET A 378 -29.53 7.74 -22.13
CA MET A 378 -29.11 8.44 -20.92
C MET A 378 -30.23 9.32 -20.35
N ARG A 379 -31.01 9.98 -21.20
CA ARG A 379 -32.14 10.83 -20.77
C ARG A 379 -33.28 9.98 -20.18
N ASP A 380 -33.52 8.79 -20.74
CA ASP A 380 -34.49 7.81 -20.24
C ASP A 380 -34.01 7.15 -18.92
N MET A 381 -32.71 6.85 -18.83
CA MET A 381 -32.09 6.36 -17.59
C MET A 381 -32.15 7.41 -16.48
N LEU A 382 -31.81 8.67 -16.77
CA LEU A 382 -31.88 9.79 -15.80
C LEU A 382 -33.32 10.10 -15.37
N ALA A 383 -34.31 9.94 -16.25
CA ALA A 383 -35.72 10.14 -15.93
C ALA A 383 -36.26 9.09 -14.95
N ASN A 384 -35.65 7.91 -14.90
CA ASN A 384 -36.02 6.82 -13.99
C ASN A 384 -35.18 6.77 -12.69
N ILE A 385 -34.27 7.72 -12.48
CA ILE A 385 -33.57 7.90 -11.20
C ILE A 385 -34.50 8.67 -10.24
N GLN A 386 -35.46 7.98 -9.65
CA GLN A 386 -36.04 8.42 -8.39
C GLN A 386 -35.27 7.75 -7.26
N PHE A 387 -34.59 8.55 -6.44
CA PHE A 387 -34.09 8.11 -5.14
C PHE A 387 -35.31 7.73 -4.29
N GLN A 388 -35.61 6.44 -4.17
CA GLN A 388 -36.45 5.99 -3.07
C GLN A 388 -35.60 6.05 -1.80
N GLU A 389 -35.91 7.01 -0.93
CA GLU A 389 -35.51 6.91 0.47
C GLU A 389 -36.01 5.56 1.01
N PRO A 390 -35.19 4.84 1.81
CA PRO A 390 -35.64 3.60 2.42
C PRO A 390 -36.89 3.87 3.26
N PRO A 391 -37.88 2.94 3.30
CA PRO A 391 -39.07 3.14 4.10
C PRO A 391 -38.67 3.38 5.56
N ARG A 392 -39.15 4.50 6.12
CA ARG A 392 -39.10 4.72 7.57
C ARG A 392 -39.95 3.64 8.22
N ASP A 393 -39.34 2.88 9.14
CA ASP A 393 -40.09 2.04 10.07
C ASP A 393 -40.93 2.95 10.98
N ASP A 394 -42.16 3.24 10.58
CA ASP A 394 -43.19 3.75 11.47
C ASP A 394 -43.60 2.61 12.40
N ASN A 395 -42.86 2.45 13.48
CA ASN A 395 -43.25 1.59 14.59
C ASN A 395 -44.42 2.28 15.31
N PRO A 396 -45.64 1.72 15.33
CA PRO A 396 -46.77 2.35 16.01
C PRO A 396 -46.51 2.35 17.51
N GLU A 397 -46.64 3.55 18.10
CA GLU A 397 -46.63 3.79 19.55
C GLU A 397 -47.55 2.79 20.26
N GLY A 398 -46.94 1.89 21.02
CA GLY A 398 -47.62 1.11 22.03
C GLY A 398 -47.58 1.88 23.34
N ASP A 399 -48.68 2.55 23.66
CA ASP A 399 -48.98 3.00 25.02
C ASP A 399 -48.87 1.81 25.98
N GLY A 400 -48.01 1.96 26.99
CA GLY A 400 -47.80 0.97 28.04
C GLY A 400 -47.12 1.61 29.23
N ASP A 401 -47.95 2.20 30.10
CA ASP A 401 -47.61 2.65 31.46
C ASP A 401 -46.75 1.63 32.21
N TRP A 402 -45.66 2.10 32.81
CA TRP A 402 -45.01 1.45 33.94
C TRP A 402 -44.71 2.50 35.02
N ASP A 403 -45.51 2.44 36.09
CA ASP A 403 -45.05 2.76 37.45
C ASP A 403 -43.97 1.76 37.90
#